data_AF-A0A1A9ZFU8-F1
#
_entry.id   AF-A0A1A9ZFU8-F1
#
_cell.length_a   1.000
_cell.length_b   1.000
_cell.length_c   1.000
_cell.angle_alpha   90.00
_cell.angle_beta   90.00
_cell.angle_gamma   90.00
#
_symmetry.space_group_name_H-M   'P 1'
#
loop_
_entity.id
_entity.type
_entity.pdbx_description
1 polymer ?
#
loop_
_entity_poly.entity_id
_entity_poly.type
_entity_poly.pdbx_seq_one_letter_code
_entity_poly.pdbx_strand_id
1 'polypeptide(L)'
;MPNIRDSNSSAPEFPSEGWIGTLLVLALGGLQHLKLICQQRCQMNQPLPLCQEYLLTQEMLIVIEMPKYISFSGHTLFESENYVYMRVTLAIWRKIGETPSKSRYLVGVIDDGTSTVSFSIYTTPEFKEIASHQLSVPMISPKPGWYEQDAMAVINNMYRCIEISMGMLASLGYKKEDLVTIGITNQRETTIMWDAITGKPLHNAIVWNDIRTSSTVDQIVAHIPEKDINHFKDKCGLPISPYFPALKIRWLMENVPAIQRACKENRCKAGTIDSWIIWHLTKGGLHITDVTNASRTLLMNISTLQWDHTLLKAFCIRVEMLPQIRSSSEIYGIVTDERTSLLGIKISGILGNQQASLLGQMCIKPGQAKNTYRAGCFLLCNTGHVPVISRHGLLTTVAYKLGSNNPATYALEGAVAVAGHALEWLEHQVRILPRAEDAEKYAAAVPTTGDSFQMVK
;
A
#
# COMPACT_ATOMS: atom_id res chain seq x y z
N MET A 1 -34.02 -17.17 -62.58
CA MET A 1 -35.32 -17.74 -62.16
C MET A 1 -35.12 -19.22 -61.89
N PRO A 2 -35.64 -19.79 -60.79
CA PRO A 2 -36.21 -19.16 -59.59
C PRO A 2 -35.45 -19.61 -58.30
N ASN A 3 -35.29 -18.79 -57.24
CA ASN A 3 -36.28 -18.17 -56.34
C ASN A 3 -37.18 -19.22 -55.65
N ILE A 4 -37.13 -19.45 -54.34
CA ILE A 4 -37.59 -18.65 -53.17
C ILE A 4 -38.49 -19.62 -52.39
N ARG A 5 -38.24 -19.78 -51.08
CA ARG A 5 -39.24 -19.44 -50.06
C ARG A 5 -38.61 -19.33 -48.67
N ASP A 6 -38.70 -18.10 -48.19
CA ASP A 6 -38.45 -17.62 -46.85
C ASP A 6 -39.31 -18.30 -45.78
N SER A 7 -38.78 -18.35 -44.57
CA SER A 7 -39.56 -18.03 -43.37
C SER A 7 -38.64 -17.49 -42.27
N ASN A 8 -38.60 -16.16 -42.16
CA ASN A 8 -38.39 -15.32 -40.97
C ASN A 8 -37.64 -15.91 -39.77
N SER A 9 -36.42 -15.43 -39.53
CA SER A 9 -36.05 -14.99 -38.18
C SER A 9 -35.16 -13.75 -38.28
N SER A 10 -35.64 -12.66 -37.69
CA SER A 10 -34.95 -11.39 -37.54
C SER A 10 -33.58 -11.59 -36.90
N ALA A 11 -32.54 -11.07 -37.55
CA ALA A 11 -31.24 -10.84 -36.92
C ALA A 11 -31.43 -9.89 -35.72
N PRO A 12 -30.95 -10.23 -34.51
CA PRO A 12 -30.77 -9.22 -33.49
C PRO A 12 -29.45 -8.49 -33.75
N GLU A 13 -29.54 -7.27 -34.26
CA GLU A 13 -28.55 -6.23 -33.94
C GLU A 13 -28.60 -5.97 -32.44
N PHE A 14 -27.49 -6.15 -31.72
CA PHE A 14 -27.29 -5.65 -30.36
C PHE A 14 -25.78 -5.50 -30.07
N PRO A 15 -25.40 -4.62 -29.13
CA PRO A 15 -24.40 -3.60 -29.38
C PRO A 15 -23.07 -3.95 -28.69
N SER A 16 -22.03 -3.27 -29.16
CA SER A 16 -20.83 -3.00 -28.37
C SER A 16 -21.17 -2.42 -27.01
N GLU A 17 -20.38 -2.79 -25.99
CA GLU A 17 -20.37 -2.26 -24.63
C GLU A 17 -21.40 -2.87 -23.66
N GLY A 18 -20.88 -3.70 -22.76
CA GLY A 18 -21.59 -4.21 -21.60
C GLY A 18 -20.57 -4.89 -20.69
N TRP A 19 -20.81 -4.91 -19.38
CA TRP A 19 -19.99 -5.55 -18.34
C TRP A 19 -18.88 -4.71 -17.68
N ILE A 20 -19.18 -3.46 -17.32
CA ILE A 20 -18.43 -2.76 -16.24
C ILE A 20 -19.38 -2.23 -15.12
N GLY A 21 -20.71 -2.23 -15.33
CA GLY A 21 -21.68 -1.66 -14.40
C GLY A 21 -22.08 -2.50 -13.17
N THR A 22 -21.73 -3.78 -13.10
CA THR A 22 -22.22 -4.68 -12.03
C THR A 22 -21.31 -4.72 -10.79
N LEU A 23 -20.08 -4.21 -10.87
CA LEU A 23 -19.09 -4.33 -9.79
C LEU A 23 -19.09 -3.19 -8.78
N LEU A 24 -19.68 -2.03 -9.09
CA LEU A 24 -19.74 -0.91 -8.15
C LEU A 24 -20.92 -1.01 -7.17
N VAL A 25 -21.99 -1.71 -7.54
CA VAL A 25 -23.23 -1.83 -6.74
C VAL A 25 -23.08 -2.83 -5.58
N LEU A 26 -22.23 -3.86 -5.73
CA LEU A 26 -22.01 -4.84 -4.66
C LEU A 26 -21.08 -4.32 -3.55
N ALA A 27 -20.29 -3.27 -3.80
CA ALA A 27 -19.34 -2.72 -2.83
C ALA A 27 -20.00 -1.90 -1.70
N LEU A 28 -21.18 -1.32 -1.95
CA LEU A 28 -21.87 -0.41 -1.02
C LEU A 28 -23.16 -1.02 -0.43
N GLY A 29 -23.75 -2.04 -1.05
CA GLY A 29 -24.97 -2.70 -0.53
C GLY A 29 -24.78 -3.57 0.73
N GLY A 30 -23.53 -3.92 1.08
CA GLY A 30 -23.25 -4.76 2.25
C GLY A 30 -23.41 -4.06 3.62
N LEU A 31 -23.27 -2.73 3.66
CA LEU A 31 -23.27 -1.96 4.91
C LEU A 31 -24.67 -1.78 5.54
N GLN A 32 -25.74 -1.78 4.74
CA GLN A 32 -27.11 -1.66 5.25
C GLN A 32 -27.64 -2.93 5.94
N HIS A 33 -27.22 -4.12 5.54
CA HIS A 33 -27.70 -5.37 6.18
C HIS A 33 -27.15 -5.56 7.60
N LEU A 34 -26.01 -4.94 7.94
CA LEU A 34 -25.43 -4.97 9.28
C LEU A 34 -26.17 -4.07 10.29
N LYS A 35 -26.69 -2.91 9.86
CA LYS A 35 -27.42 -1.99 10.76
C LYS A 35 -28.82 -2.53 11.11
N LEU A 36 -29.52 -3.14 10.16
CA LEU A 36 -30.90 -3.60 10.35
C LEU A 36 -30.99 -4.85 11.25
N ILE A 37 -30.05 -5.80 11.11
CA ILE A 37 -30.02 -7.02 11.93
C ILE A 37 -29.62 -6.71 13.39
N CYS A 38 -28.72 -5.74 13.62
CA CYS A 38 -28.38 -5.30 14.98
C CYS A 38 -29.50 -4.50 15.65
N GLN A 39 -30.24 -3.67 14.91
CA GLN A 39 -31.37 -2.90 15.48
C GLN A 39 -32.61 -3.77 15.75
N GLN A 40 -32.91 -4.76 14.91
CA GLN A 40 -34.04 -5.66 15.15
C GLN A 40 -33.81 -6.66 16.29
N ARG A 41 -32.56 -7.06 16.57
CA ARG A 41 -32.25 -7.98 17.69
C ARG A 41 -32.15 -7.29 19.06
N CYS A 42 -31.81 -6.00 19.12
CA CYS A 42 -31.88 -5.23 20.37
C CYS A 42 -33.32 -4.92 20.84
N GLN A 43 -34.32 -5.04 19.96
CA GLN A 43 -35.73 -4.85 20.32
C GLN A 43 -36.43 -6.13 20.80
N MET A 44 -35.81 -7.31 20.67
CA MET A 44 -36.36 -8.58 21.18
C MET A 44 -35.65 -8.98 22.47
N ASN A 45 -36.32 -8.69 23.59
CA ASN A 45 -35.89 -8.94 24.96
C ASN A 45 -35.90 -10.45 25.30
N GLN A 46 -35.04 -11.26 24.65
CA GLN A 46 -34.87 -12.67 24.98
C GLN A 46 -33.49 -12.96 25.58
N PRO A 47 -33.41 -13.65 26.75
CA PRO A 47 -32.15 -14.08 27.31
C PRO A 47 -31.71 -15.39 26.64
N LEU A 48 -30.47 -15.46 26.15
CA LEU A 48 -29.84 -16.71 25.68
C LEU A 48 -28.40 -16.82 26.23
N PRO A 49 -27.87 -18.05 26.38
CA PRO A 49 -26.89 -18.45 27.38
C PRO A 49 -25.44 -18.21 26.94
N LEU A 50 -24.52 -18.37 27.91
CA LEU A 50 -23.07 -18.36 27.75
C LEU A 50 -22.56 -19.17 26.53
N CYS A 51 -21.56 -18.60 25.86
CA CYS A 51 -20.73 -19.16 24.77
C CYS A 51 -21.39 -19.35 23.39
N GLN A 52 -21.10 -18.43 22.45
CA GLN A 52 -20.90 -18.73 21.02
C GLN A 52 -20.30 -17.50 20.28
N GLU A 53 -19.19 -17.72 19.57
CA GLU A 53 -18.60 -16.78 18.61
C GLU A 53 -19.59 -16.49 17.47
N TYR A 54 -19.69 -15.23 17.02
CA TYR A 54 -20.43 -14.88 15.80
C TYR A 54 -19.49 -14.38 14.71
N LEU A 55 -19.33 -15.19 13.66
CA LEU A 55 -18.75 -14.78 12.38
C LEU A 55 -19.80 -13.98 11.61
N LEU A 56 -19.55 -12.70 11.31
CA LEU A 56 -20.34 -11.94 10.33
C LEU A 56 -19.60 -11.99 8.99
N THR A 57 -19.92 -12.98 8.16
CA THR A 57 -19.43 -13.08 6.78
C THR A 57 -20.39 -12.40 5.84
N GLN A 58 -19.91 -11.44 5.04
CA GLN A 58 -20.56 -11.09 3.78
C GLN A 58 -19.60 -11.34 2.62
N GLU A 59 -20.18 -11.87 1.54
CA GLU A 59 -19.50 -12.27 0.32
C GLU A 59 -19.51 -11.10 -0.66
N MET A 60 -18.34 -10.71 -1.16
CA MET A 60 -18.21 -9.75 -2.25
C MET A 60 -17.51 -10.46 -3.41
N LEU A 61 -18.14 -10.44 -4.59
CA LEU A 61 -17.56 -10.99 -5.81
C LEU A 61 -16.73 -9.87 -6.47
N ILE A 62 -15.41 -10.03 -6.52
CA ILE A 62 -14.55 -9.16 -7.32
C ILE A 62 -14.15 -9.96 -8.57
N VAL A 63 -14.57 -9.47 -9.73
CA VAL A 63 -14.16 -10.05 -11.02
C VAL A 63 -12.77 -9.49 -11.30
N ILE A 64 -11.77 -10.37 -11.33
CA ILE A 64 -10.43 -10.02 -11.76
C ILE A 64 -10.14 -10.84 -13.02
N GLU A 65 -10.03 -10.15 -14.15
CA GLU A 65 -9.62 -10.76 -15.41
C GLU A 65 -8.16 -11.20 -15.30
N MET A 66 -7.88 -12.51 -15.38
CA MET A 66 -6.55 -13.11 -15.22
C MET A 66 -6.28 -14.15 -16.32
N PRO A 67 -5.05 -14.26 -16.85
CA PRO A 67 -4.72 -15.26 -17.87
C PRO A 67 -4.66 -16.70 -17.32
N LYS A 68 -5.10 -17.66 -18.15
CA LYS A 68 -5.37 -19.11 -17.93
C LYS A 68 -4.27 -19.99 -17.30
N TYR A 69 -3.15 -19.47 -16.81
CA TYR A 69 -1.99 -20.27 -16.39
C TYR A 69 -1.84 -20.45 -14.86
N ILE A 70 -2.85 -20.11 -14.06
CA ILE A 70 -2.80 -20.26 -12.59
C ILE A 70 -3.91 -21.24 -12.17
N SER A 71 -3.55 -22.50 -11.88
CA SER A 71 -4.49 -23.47 -11.28
C SER A 71 -4.62 -23.22 -9.78
N PHE A 72 -5.83 -22.99 -9.28
CA PHE A 72 -6.10 -22.83 -7.85
C PHE A 72 -6.56 -24.16 -7.23
N SER A 73 -5.93 -24.57 -6.12
CA SER A 73 -6.47 -25.60 -5.22
C SER A 73 -7.22 -24.91 -4.06
N GLY A 74 -8.44 -24.46 -4.32
CA GLY A 74 -9.35 -23.82 -3.38
C GLY A 74 -10.69 -23.53 -4.08
N HIS A 75 -11.78 -23.30 -3.34
CA HIS A 75 -13.16 -23.23 -3.85
C HIS A 75 -13.36 -22.20 -5.00
N THR A 76 -13.07 -22.63 -6.23
CA THR A 76 -13.51 -22.02 -7.49
C THR A 76 -15.01 -22.20 -7.59
N LEU A 77 -15.76 -21.10 -7.70
CA LEU A 77 -17.22 -21.19 -7.82
C LEU A 77 -17.64 -21.64 -9.22
N PHE A 78 -17.04 -21.11 -10.31
CA PHE A 78 -17.19 -21.59 -11.70
C PHE A 78 -16.04 -21.08 -12.60
N GLU A 79 -15.75 -21.81 -13.68
CA GLU A 79 -14.72 -21.49 -14.69
C GLU A 79 -15.41 -21.25 -16.05
N SER A 80 -15.08 -20.17 -16.76
CA SER A 80 -15.49 -19.94 -18.15
C SER A 80 -14.27 -19.57 -19.00
N GLU A 81 -14.39 -19.59 -20.33
CA GLU A 81 -13.24 -19.53 -21.24
C GLU A 81 -12.34 -18.28 -21.09
N ASN A 82 -12.83 -17.19 -20.46
CA ASN A 82 -12.14 -15.90 -20.37
C ASN A 82 -12.07 -15.26 -18.97
N TYR A 83 -12.60 -15.88 -17.89
CA TYR A 83 -12.72 -15.20 -16.58
C TYR A 83 -12.34 -16.09 -15.39
N VAL A 84 -11.66 -15.50 -14.39
CA VAL A 84 -11.43 -16.10 -13.07
C VAL A 84 -12.16 -15.26 -12.03
N TYR A 85 -13.19 -15.83 -11.41
CA TYR A 85 -13.96 -15.15 -10.37
C TYR A 85 -13.32 -15.40 -8.99
N MET A 86 -12.88 -14.33 -8.30
CA MET A 86 -12.34 -14.44 -6.94
C MET A 86 -13.36 -14.02 -5.88
N ARG A 87 -13.48 -14.87 -4.85
CA ARG A 87 -14.29 -14.61 -3.66
C ARG A 87 -13.48 -13.75 -2.69
N VAL A 88 -13.91 -12.52 -2.46
CA VAL A 88 -13.29 -11.63 -1.47
C VAL A 88 -14.18 -11.62 -0.23
N THR A 89 -13.65 -12.14 0.87
CA THR A 89 -14.32 -12.10 2.17
C THR A 89 -13.89 -10.84 2.91
N LEU A 90 -14.83 -9.91 3.12
CA LEU A 90 -14.64 -8.81 4.07
C LEU A 90 -14.82 -9.36 5.49
N ALA A 91 -13.77 -9.38 6.29
CA ALA A 91 -13.84 -9.73 7.71
C ALA A 91 -13.81 -8.46 8.57
N ILE A 92 -14.91 -8.15 9.24
CA ILE A 92 -14.98 -7.10 10.26
C ILE A 92 -14.86 -7.77 11.63
N TRP A 93 -13.71 -7.61 12.29
CA TRP A 93 -13.49 -8.18 13.61
C TRP A 93 -14.00 -7.22 14.69
N ARG A 94 -15.05 -7.61 15.42
CA ARG A 94 -15.47 -6.93 16.64
C ARG A 94 -15.06 -7.78 17.84
N LYS A 95 -14.04 -7.34 18.59
CA LYS A 95 -13.63 -8.03 19.82
C LYS A 95 -14.61 -7.69 20.94
N ILE A 96 -15.43 -8.66 21.36
CA ILE A 96 -16.21 -8.57 22.59
C ILE A 96 -15.30 -8.95 23.75
N GLY A 97 -15.41 -8.20 24.84
CA GLY A 97 -14.42 -8.14 25.90
C GLY A 97 -14.25 -9.43 26.70
N GLU A 98 -12.98 -9.78 26.88
CA GLU A 98 -12.46 -10.34 28.13
C GLU A 98 -11.36 -9.38 28.60
N THR A 99 -11.32 -9.05 29.89
CA THR A 99 -10.18 -8.37 30.50
C THR A 99 -8.96 -9.29 30.41
N PRO A 100 -7.96 -9.00 29.56
CA PRO A 100 -6.82 -9.88 29.43
C PRO A 100 -6.00 -9.81 30.72
N SER A 101 -5.45 -10.93 31.17
CA SER A 101 -4.28 -10.89 32.05
C SER A 101 -3.24 -10.00 31.37
N LYS A 102 -2.65 -9.06 32.10
CA LYS A 102 -1.70 -8.07 31.57
C LYS A 102 -0.63 -8.75 30.71
N SER A 103 -0.70 -8.57 29.39
CA SER A 103 0.29 -9.08 28.45
C SER A 103 1.64 -8.46 28.77
N ARG A 104 2.66 -9.27 29.06
CA ARG A 104 3.97 -8.75 29.43
C ARG A 104 4.75 -8.17 28.25
N TYR A 105 4.43 -8.56 27.01
CA TYR A 105 5.18 -8.12 25.84
C TYR A 105 4.38 -7.12 25.00
N LEU A 106 5.06 -6.12 24.48
CA LEU A 106 4.55 -5.05 23.66
C LEU A 106 5.36 -4.94 22.36
N VAL A 107 4.71 -4.50 21.29
CA VAL A 107 5.35 -4.17 20.01
C VAL A 107 4.99 -2.76 19.60
N GLY A 108 5.98 -2.00 19.13
CA GLY A 108 5.79 -0.63 18.65
C GLY A 108 5.73 -0.60 17.13
N VAL A 109 4.96 0.30 16.56
CA VAL A 109 4.86 0.47 15.11
C VAL A 109 4.99 1.95 14.78
N ILE A 110 5.98 2.28 13.97
CA ILE A 110 6.10 3.59 13.32
C ILE A 110 5.34 3.50 12.00
N ASP A 111 4.35 4.36 11.79
CA ASP A 111 3.58 4.46 10.54
C ASP A 111 3.73 5.85 9.94
N ASP A 112 4.51 5.95 8.86
CA ASP A 112 4.60 7.13 8.02
C ASP A 112 3.58 7.04 6.87
N GLY A 113 2.43 7.68 7.04
CA GLY A 113 1.47 7.91 5.97
C GLY A 113 1.81 9.17 5.16
N THR A 114 1.17 9.32 3.99
CA THR A 114 1.40 10.48 3.09
C THR A 114 1.21 11.84 3.77
N SER A 115 0.35 11.95 4.78
CA SER A 115 0.02 13.24 5.43
C SER A 115 0.30 13.24 6.93
N THR A 116 0.74 12.12 7.49
CA THR A 116 0.85 11.95 8.94
C THR A 116 1.92 10.94 9.30
N VAL A 117 2.61 11.18 10.40
CA VAL A 117 3.47 10.19 11.07
C VAL A 117 2.80 9.79 12.36
N SER A 118 2.78 8.50 12.67
CA SER A 118 2.30 8.00 13.96
C SER A 118 3.26 6.99 14.58
N PHE A 119 3.17 6.85 15.90
CA PHE A 119 3.74 5.73 16.63
C PHE A 119 2.65 5.12 17.50
N SER A 120 2.49 3.80 17.40
CA SER A 120 1.44 3.05 18.10
C SER A 120 2.04 1.82 18.78
N ILE A 121 1.55 1.49 19.97
CA ILE A 121 2.04 0.39 20.80
C ILE A 121 0.91 -0.62 21.00
N TYR A 122 1.20 -1.88 20.70
CA TYR A 122 0.25 -2.98 20.75
C TYR A 122 0.68 -4.04 21.76
N THR A 123 -0.29 -4.70 22.40
CA THR A 123 -0.04 -5.92 23.18
C THR A 123 0.20 -7.12 22.26
N THR A 124 0.81 -8.18 22.77
CA THR A 124 0.95 -9.46 22.06
C THR A 124 0.60 -10.62 22.99
N PRO A 125 -0.19 -11.61 22.55
CA PRO A 125 -0.57 -11.89 21.15
C PRO A 125 -1.84 -11.18 20.67
N GLU A 126 -2.53 -10.41 21.51
CA GLU A 126 -3.86 -9.88 21.17
C GLU A 126 -3.86 -8.72 20.18
N PHE A 127 -2.71 -8.12 19.89
CA PHE A 127 -2.54 -6.94 19.04
C PHE A 127 -3.51 -5.80 19.38
N LYS A 128 -3.79 -5.61 20.67
CA LYS A 128 -4.62 -4.49 21.14
C LYS A 128 -3.77 -3.23 21.23
N GLU A 129 -4.20 -2.16 20.56
CA GLU A 129 -3.58 -0.85 20.71
C GLU A 129 -3.79 -0.31 22.13
N ILE A 130 -2.70 0.06 22.80
CA ILE A 130 -2.74 0.58 24.17
C ILE A 130 -2.28 2.04 24.27
N ALA A 131 -1.46 2.51 23.33
CA ALA A 131 -1.00 3.88 23.25
C ALA A 131 -0.69 4.22 21.81
N SER A 132 -1.06 5.43 21.38
CA SER A 132 -0.74 5.94 20.06
C SER A 132 -0.68 7.46 20.05
N HIS A 133 0.14 8.01 19.16
CA HIS A 133 0.15 9.44 18.88
C HIS A 133 0.46 9.68 17.41
N GLN A 134 -0.18 10.69 16.81
CA GLN A 134 -0.09 11.00 15.40
C GLN A 134 0.06 12.51 15.20
N LEU A 135 0.95 12.89 14.28
CA LEU A 135 1.20 14.27 13.89
C LEU A 135 1.15 14.42 12.38
N SER A 136 0.60 15.54 11.92
CA SER A 136 0.54 15.85 10.48
C SER A 136 1.90 16.25 9.92
N VAL A 137 2.19 15.82 8.69
CA VAL A 137 3.34 16.27 7.89
C VAL A 137 2.79 17.12 6.74
N PRO A 138 3.10 18.43 6.71
CA PRO A 138 2.62 19.30 5.66
C PRO A 138 3.10 18.87 4.26
N MET A 139 2.20 18.93 3.29
CA MET A 139 2.53 18.77 1.88
C MET A 139 3.00 20.09 1.30
N ILE A 140 4.15 20.09 0.63
CA ILE A 140 4.69 21.25 -0.06
C ILE A 140 4.41 21.06 -1.55
N SER A 141 3.79 22.06 -2.20
CA SER A 141 3.51 22.04 -3.64
C SER A 141 4.15 23.25 -4.31
N PRO A 142 5.42 23.15 -4.76
CA PRO A 142 6.10 24.27 -5.41
C PRO A 142 5.49 24.64 -6.76
N LYS A 143 4.93 23.65 -7.47
CA LYS A 143 4.32 23.76 -8.80
C LYS A 143 3.18 22.76 -8.93
N PRO A 144 2.20 22.98 -9.83
CA PRO A 144 1.17 21.98 -10.12
C PRO A 144 1.78 20.61 -10.46
N GLY A 145 1.30 19.55 -9.78
CA GLY A 145 1.80 18.19 -9.93
C GLY A 145 3.13 17.89 -9.22
N TRP A 146 3.74 18.87 -8.55
CA TRP A 146 4.95 18.68 -7.77
C TRP A 146 4.59 18.61 -6.29
N TYR A 147 4.95 17.52 -5.65
CA TYR A 147 4.62 17.22 -4.26
C TYR A 147 5.88 16.85 -3.50
N GLU A 148 6.15 17.60 -2.45
CA GLU A 148 7.33 17.49 -1.61
C GLU A 148 6.97 17.42 -0.14
N GLN A 149 7.86 16.83 0.65
CA GLN A 149 7.81 16.87 2.10
C GLN A 149 9.18 17.21 2.67
N ASP A 150 9.19 17.97 3.77
CA ASP A 150 10.41 18.14 4.56
C ASP A 150 10.76 16.80 5.24
N ALA A 151 11.85 16.19 4.77
CA ALA A 151 12.34 14.91 5.28
C ALA A 151 12.72 14.97 6.77
N MET A 152 13.17 16.13 7.27
CA MET A 152 13.45 16.29 8.70
C MET A 152 12.18 16.50 9.51
N ALA A 153 11.12 17.08 8.95
CA ALA A 153 9.83 17.19 9.61
C ALA A 153 9.25 15.80 9.92
N VAL A 154 9.36 14.84 8.99
CA VAL A 154 8.98 13.43 9.20
C VAL A 154 9.72 12.85 10.42
N ILE A 155 11.04 13.01 10.49
CA ILE A 155 11.87 12.47 11.58
C ILE A 155 11.58 13.14 12.91
N ASN A 156 11.44 14.46 12.93
CA ASN A 156 11.12 15.20 14.15
C ASN A 156 9.74 14.83 14.69
N ASN A 157 8.74 14.68 13.80
CA ASN A 157 7.40 14.24 14.19
C ASN A 157 7.40 12.78 14.66
N MET A 158 8.16 11.89 14.01
CA MET A 158 8.36 10.51 14.46
C MET A 158 8.87 10.47 15.91
N TYR A 159 9.95 11.19 16.23
CA TYR A 159 10.45 11.24 17.61
C TYR A 159 9.42 11.77 18.60
N ARG A 160 8.67 12.82 18.24
CA ARG A 160 7.61 13.36 19.10
C ARG A 160 6.50 12.35 19.35
N CYS A 161 6.04 11.64 18.32
CA CYS A 161 5.06 10.58 18.48
C CYS A 161 5.57 9.47 19.40
N ILE A 162 6.83 9.06 19.22
CA ILE A 162 7.48 8.06 20.07
C ILE A 162 7.48 8.50 21.53
N GLU A 163 7.98 9.70 21.85
CA GLU A 163 8.06 10.17 23.22
C GLU A 163 6.69 10.27 23.89
N ILE A 164 5.68 10.75 23.14
CA ILE A 164 4.32 10.88 23.67
C ILE A 164 3.70 9.51 23.97
N SER A 165 3.78 8.55 23.05
CA SER A 165 3.20 7.22 23.29
C SER A 165 3.97 6.41 24.34
N MET A 166 5.31 6.53 24.38
CA MET A 166 6.13 5.90 25.42
C MET A 166 5.83 6.48 26.80
N GLY A 167 5.57 7.79 26.89
CA GLY A 167 5.14 8.46 28.12
C GLY A 167 3.79 7.96 28.67
N MET A 168 2.94 7.36 27.85
CA MET A 168 1.66 6.77 28.27
C MET A 168 1.83 5.39 28.93
N LEU A 169 2.96 4.69 28.75
CA LEU A 169 3.11 3.32 29.23
C LEU A 169 3.01 3.20 30.76
N ALA A 170 3.61 4.13 31.50
CA ALA A 170 3.67 4.08 32.95
C ALA A 170 2.27 4.15 33.59
N SER A 171 1.37 4.99 33.07
CA SER A 171 -0.02 5.09 33.56
C SER A 171 -0.85 3.85 33.23
N LEU A 172 -0.47 3.11 32.19
CA LEU A 172 -1.03 1.81 31.82
C LEU A 172 -0.37 0.65 32.59
N GLY A 173 0.59 0.95 33.45
CA GLY A 173 1.36 0.02 34.28
C GLY A 173 2.44 -0.76 33.52
N TYR A 174 2.75 -0.39 32.27
CA TYR A 174 3.82 -1.00 31.50
C TYR A 174 5.14 -0.28 31.71
N LYS A 175 6.24 -0.97 31.42
CA LYS A 175 7.58 -0.42 31.43
C LYS A 175 8.17 -0.44 30.02
N LYS A 176 9.25 0.32 29.81
CA LYS A 176 9.98 0.31 28.54
C LYS A 176 10.45 -1.10 28.18
N GLU A 177 10.87 -1.89 29.15
CA GLU A 177 11.39 -3.25 28.94
C GLU A 177 10.31 -4.23 28.44
N ASP A 178 9.04 -3.89 28.57
CA ASP A 178 7.93 -4.67 28.00
C ASP A 178 7.87 -4.52 26.47
N LEU A 179 8.42 -3.42 25.90
CA LEU A 179 8.52 -3.20 24.46
C LEU A 179 9.68 -4.01 23.87
N VAL A 180 9.39 -5.13 23.22
CA VAL A 180 10.43 -6.07 22.77
C VAL A 180 11.04 -5.71 21.43
N THR A 181 10.31 -4.98 20.59
CA THR A 181 10.75 -4.58 19.24
C THR A 181 9.86 -3.47 18.67
N ILE A 182 10.34 -2.84 17.60
CA ILE A 182 9.54 -1.97 16.73
C ILE A 182 9.50 -2.47 15.28
N GLY A 183 8.37 -2.20 14.63
CA GLY A 183 8.16 -2.33 13.19
C GLY A 183 7.98 -0.96 12.54
N ILE A 184 8.25 -0.88 11.23
CA ILE A 184 8.11 0.33 10.42
C ILE A 184 7.20 0.02 9.23
N THR A 185 6.23 0.90 9.01
CA THR A 185 5.44 0.97 7.78
C THR A 185 5.46 2.40 7.25
N ASN A 186 5.47 2.54 5.93
CA ASN A 186 5.68 3.83 5.29
C ASN A 186 4.92 3.98 3.98
N GLN A 187 4.68 5.23 3.59
CA GLN A 187 4.35 5.58 2.22
C GLN A 187 5.49 5.10 1.32
N ARG A 188 5.11 4.31 0.31
CA ARG A 188 6.04 3.72 -0.64
C ARG A 188 6.43 4.78 -1.67
N GLU A 189 7.48 4.50 -2.44
CA GLU A 189 7.99 5.34 -3.53
C GLU A 189 8.49 6.77 -3.21
N THR A 190 8.04 7.41 -2.13
CA THR A 190 8.55 8.71 -1.68
C THR A 190 10.06 8.60 -1.43
N THR A 191 10.82 9.46 -2.11
CA THR A 191 12.27 9.30 -2.28
C THR A 191 13.03 10.44 -1.61
N ILE A 192 14.05 10.09 -0.83
CA ILE A 192 14.93 11.03 -0.15
C ILE A 192 16.37 10.77 -0.60
N MET A 193 17.11 11.85 -0.83
CA MET A 193 18.56 11.81 -1.01
C MET A 193 19.24 12.68 0.06
N TRP A 194 20.23 12.11 0.73
CA TRP A 194 20.90 12.73 1.86
C TRP A 194 22.41 12.54 1.80
N ASP A 195 23.09 13.29 2.64
CA ASP A 195 24.53 13.27 2.80
C ASP A 195 24.91 12.26 3.90
N ALA A 196 25.73 11.26 3.55
CA ALA A 196 26.19 10.22 4.45
C ALA A 196 27.00 10.76 5.64
N ILE A 197 27.71 11.88 5.45
CA ILE A 197 28.59 12.45 6.49
C ILE A 197 27.78 13.33 7.42
N THR A 198 26.98 14.25 6.87
CA THR A 198 26.23 15.20 7.71
C THR A 198 24.92 14.63 8.24
N GLY A 199 24.42 13.56 7.61
CA GLY A 199 23.11 12.97 7.92
C GLY A 199 21.92 13.87 7.55
N LYS A 200 22.16 14.94 6.78
CA LYS A 200 21.11 15.92 6.41
C LYS A 200 20.55 15.62 5.02
N PRO A 201 19.25 15.85 4.80
CA PRO A 201 18.68 15.77 3.46
C PRO A 201 19.32 16.83 2.55
N LEU A 202 19.57 16.45 1.30
CA LEU A 202 20.13 17.35 0.28
C LEU A 202 19.05 18.09 -0.51
N HIS A 203 17.80 17.66 -0.35
CA HIS A 203 16.58 18.23 -0.93
C HIS A 203 15.38 17.74 -0.12
N ASN A 204 14.21 18.37 -0.26
CA ASN A 204 12.96 17.80 0.21
C ASN A 204 12.72 16.41 -0.39
N ALA A 205 11.99 15.57 0.35
CA ALA A 205 11.52 14.28 -0.16
C ALA A 205 10.57 14.51 -1.33
N ILE A 206 10.77 13.80 -2.44
CA ILE A 206 9.82 13.83 -3.57
C ILE A 206 8.77 12.74 -3.33
N VAL A 207 7.51 13.14 -3.21
CA VAL A 207 6.39 12.26 -2.83
C VAL A 207 6.01 11.30 -3.97
N TRP A 208 5.46 10.14 -3.63
CA TRP A 208 5.08 9.09 -4.58
C TRP A 208 4.22 9.58 -5.76
N ASN A 209 3.22 10.43 -5.51
CA ASN A 209 2.30 10.96 -6.52
C ASN A 209 2.83 12.20 -7.27
N ASP A 210 4.08 12.59 -7.05
CA ASP A 210 4.75 13.66 -7.80
C ASP A 210 5.01 13.23 -9.24
N ILE A 211 4.63 14.10 -10.19
CA ILE A 211 4.75 13.87 -11.64
C ILE A 211 5.86 14.71 -12.31
N ARG A 212 6.76 15.35 -11.56
CA ARG A 212 7.84 16.17 -12.14
C ARG A 212 8.78 15.39 -13.04
N THR A 213 8.86 14.07 -12.83
CA THR A 213 9.74 13.16 -13.54
C THR A 213 9.15 12.63 -14.84
N SER A 214 7.98 13.12 -15.29
CA SER A 214 7.41 12.76 -16.59
C SER A 214 8.37 13.04 -17.76
N SER A 215 9.06 14.18 -17.74
CA SER A 215 10.07 14.47 -18.78
C SER A 215 11.28 13.54 -18.70
N THR A 216 11.68 13.12 -17.50
CA THR A 216 12.73 12.10 -17.30
C THR A 216 12.28 10.74 -17.82
N VAL A 217 11.00 10.38 -17.67
CA VAL A 217 10.43 9.17 -18.28
C VAL A 217 10.55 9.23 -19.80
N ASP A 218 10.12 10.32 -20.43
CA ASP A 218 10.20 10.49 -21.89
C ASP A 218 11.65 10.35 -22.40
N GLN A 219 12.60 10.95 -21.70
CA GLN A 219 14.02 10.86 -22.03
C GLN A 219 14.55 9.43 -21.93
N ILE A 220 14.18 8.69 -20.89
CA ILE A 220 14.64 7.31 -20.69
C ILE A 220 14.01 6.39 -21.73
N VAL A 221 12.70 6.50 -21.94
CA VAL A 221 11.96 5.69 -22.92
C VAL A 221 12.49 5.91 -24.34
N ALA A 222 12.93 7.13 -24.68
CA ALA A 222 13.53 7.41 -25.97
C ALA A 222 14.83 6.63 -26.27
N HIS A 223 15.54 6.14 -25.24
CA HIS A 223 16.78 5.38 -25.35
C HIS A 223 16.60 3.87 -25.14
N ILE A 224 15.36 3.42 -24.95
CA ILE A 224 15.01 2.03 -24.70
C ILE A 224 14.48 1.39 -25.99
N PRO A 225 14.79 0.10 -26.26
CA PRO A 225 14.24 -0.62 -27.40
C PRO A 225 12.71 -0.50 -27.49
N GLU A 226 12.21 -0.28 -28.71
CA GLU A 226 10.77 -0.18 -29.01
C GLU A 226 10.03 0.98 -28.32
N LYS A 227 10.72 1.80 -27.52
CA LYS A 227 10.14 2.89 -26.72
C LYS A 227 8.98 2.40 -25.84
N ASP A 228 9.06 1.17 -25.37
CA ASP A 228 8.02 0.56 -24.54
C ASP A 228 8.27 0.88 -23.06
N ILE A 229 7.26 1.47 -22.42
CA ILE A 229 7.25 1.72 -20.97
C ILE A 229 7.30 0.42 -20.16
N ASN A 230 6.94 -0.73 -20.73
CA ASN A 230 6.99 -2.03 -20.08
C ASN A 230 8.31 -2.78 -20.32
N HIS A 231 9.30 -2.17 -20.97
CA HIS A 231 10.55 -2.85 -21.31
C HIS A 231 11.25 -3.56 -20.13
N PHE A 232 11.17 -3.00 -18.93
CA PHE A 232 11.77 -3.58 -17.73
C PHE A 232 10.81 -4.44 -16.89
N LYS A 233 9.57 -4.63 -17.32
CA LYS A 233 8.52 -5.26 -16.51
C LYS A 233 8.86 -6.70 -16.13
N ASP A 234 9.48 -7.47 -17.02
CA ASP A 234 9.91 -8.84 -16.71
C ASP A 234 11.03 -8.90 -15.65
N LYS A 235 11.80 -7.82 -15.49
CA LYS A 235 12.87 -7.74 -14.48
C LYS A 235 12.36 -7.28 -13.12
N CYS A 236 11.50 -6.28 -13.08
CA CYS A 236 11.14 -5.59 -11.84
C CYS A 236 9.64 -5.63 -11.50
N GLY A 237 8.79 -6.07 -12.42
CA GLY A 237 7.34 -6.12 -12.25
C GLY A 237 6.61 -4.80 -12.50
N LEU A 238 7.34 -3.74 -12.87
CA LEU A 238 6.83 -2.38 -12.96
C LEU A 238 7.02 -1.77 -14.35
N PRO A 239 6.10 -0.90 -14.82
CA PRO A 239 6.35 -0.03 -15.97
C PRO A 239 7.27 1.13 -15.59
N ILE A 240 7.84 1.80 -16.59
CA ILE A 240 8.57 3.06 -16.41
C ILE A 240 7.53 4.16 -16.20
N SER A 241 7.52 4.75 -15.01
CA SER A 241 6.49 5.71 -14.61
C SER A 241 7.04 6.73 -13.59
N PRO A 242 6.49 7.97 -13.54
CA PRO A 242 6.94 9.00 -12.60
C PRO A 242 6.83 8.60 -11.12
N TYR A 243 5.96 7.64 -10.80
CA TYR A 243 5.76 7.13 -9.46
C TYR A 243 7.04 6.59 -8.82
N PHE A 244 7.91 5.91 -9.58
CA PHE A 244 8.94 5.07 -8.97
C PHE A 244 10.26 5.82 -8.64
N PRO A 245 10.89 5.51 -7.50
CA PRO A 245 12.14 6.10 -7.02
C PRO A 245 13.27 6.25 -8.03
N ALA A 246 13.49 5.29 -8.93
CA ALA A 246 14.56 5.38 -9.93
C ALA A 246 14.52 6.71 -10.70
N LEU A 247 13.32 7.14 -11.11
CA LEU A 247 13.11 8.37 -11.86
C LEU A 247 13.32 9.60 -10.98
N LYS A 248 12.89 9.54 -9.71
CA LYS A 248 13.05 10.62 -8.74
C LYS A 248 14.53 10.83 -8.37
N ILE A 249 15.27 9.75 -8.15
CA ILE A 249 16.73 9.77 -7.92
C ILE A 249 17.43 10.36 -9.14
N ARG A 250 17.11 9.89 -10.35
CA ARG A 250 17.71 10.40 -11.59
C ARG A 250 17.48 11.90 -11.75
N TRP A 251 16.22 12.34 -11.59
CA TRP A 251 15.86 13.75 -11.68
C TRP A 251 16.62 14.60 -10.65
N LEU A 252 16.70 14.15 -9.40
CA LEU A 252 17.43 14.84 -8.34
C LEU A 252 18.93 14.98 -8.65
N MET A 253 19.55 13.93 -9.19
CA MET A 253 20.95 13.96 -9.64
C MET A 253 21.19 14.95 -10.79
N GLU A 254 20.20 15.17 -11.65
CA GLU A 254 20.31 16.09 -12.78
C GLU A 254 19.99 17.54 -12.41
N ASN A 255 19.07 17.76 -11.47
CA ASN A 255 18.46 19.07 -11.25
C ASN A 255 18.86 19.75 -9.93
N VAL A 256 19.44 19.03 -8.97
CA VAL A 256 19.79 19.58 -7.64
C VAL A 256 21.31 19.70 -7.48
N PRO A 257 21.89 20.91 -7.51
CA PRO A 257 23.35 21.11 -7.43
C PRO A 257 24.01 20.53 -6.17
N ALA A 258 23.32 20.58 -5.03
CA ALA A 258 23.81 20.00 -3.78
C ALA A 258 23.97 18.47 -3.88
N ILE A 259 23.03 17.80 -4.55
CA ILE A 259 23.07 16.36 -4.81
C ILE A 259 24.17 16.03 -5.79
N GLN A 260 24.31 16.79 -6.88
CA GLN A 260 25.41 16.61 -7.83
C GLN A 260 26.78 16.64 -7.15
N ARG A 261 27.00 17.61 -6.27
CA ARG A 261 28.24 17.73 -5.49
C ARG A 261 28.45 16.53 -4.57
N ALA A 262 27.45 16.17 -3.77
CA ALA A 262 27.53 15.01 -2.87
C ALA A 262 27.75 13.68 -3.62
N CYS A 263 27.13 13.51 -4.79
CA CYS A 263 27.34 12.33 -5.65
C CYS A 263 28.79 12.26 -6.16
N LYS A 264 29.35 13.37 -6.67
CA LYS A 264 30.75 13.44 -7.13
C LYS A 264 31.74 13.10 -6.01
N GLU A 265 31.41 13.47 -4.77
CA GLU A 265 32.24 13.22 -3.59
C GLU A 265 31.95 11.87 -2.91
N ASN A 266 31.12 11.00 -3.51
CA ASN A 266 30.72 9.69 -2.96
C ASN A 266 30.07 9.75 -1.57
N ARG A 267 29.44 10.88 -1.24
CA ARG A 267 28.73 11.10 0.03
C ARG A 267 27.23 10.94 -0.08
N CYS A 268 26.68 10.78 -1.29
CA CYS A 268 25.25 10.73 -1.47
C CYS A 268 24.67 9.34 -1.18
N LYS A 269 23.64 9.31 -0.33
CA LYS A 269 22.76 8.16 -0.10
C LYS A 269 21.36 8.48 -0.60
N ALA A 270 20.67 7.45 -1.05
CA ALA A 270 19.28 7.49 -1.49
C ALA A 270 18.49 6.39 -0.79
N GLY A 271 17.18 6.57 -0.70
CA GLY A 271 16.29 5.57 -0.13
C GLY A 271 14.85 6.05 -0.09
N THR A 272 13.96 5.09 0.17
CA THR A 272 12.58 5.35 0.56
C THR A 272 12.50 5.72 2.04
N ILE A 273 11.30 6.07 2.51
CA ILE A 273 11.08 6.56 3.88
C ILE A 273 11.54 5.56 4.96
N ASP A 274 11.36 4.25 4.76
CA ASP A 274 11.86 3.22 5.67
C ASP A 274 13.38 3.32 5.89
N SER A 275 14.15 3.45 4.82
CA SER A 275 15.59 3.63 4.90
C SER A 275 15.99 4.90 5.65
N TRP A 276 15.23 5.99 5.45
CA TRP A 276 15.46 7.26 6.10
C TRP A 276 15.19 7.20 7.61
N ILE A 277 14.08 6.58 8.00
CA ILE A 277 13.73 6.34 9.41
C ILE A 277 14.81 5.50 10.09
N ILE A 278 15.24 4.40 9.46
CA ILE A 278 16.26 3.50 10.04
C ILE A 278 17.61 4.19 10.14
N TRP A 279 18.00 4.95 9.12
CA TRP A 279 19.23 5.74 9.14
C TRP A 279 19.27 6.66 10.36
N HIS A 280 18.16 7.33 10.69
CA HIS A 280 18.09 8.19 11.87
C HIS A 280 18.03 7.42 13.19
N LEU A 281 17.19 6.40 13.31
CA LEU A 281 17.09 5.57 14.52
C LEU A 281 18.42 4.89 14.88
N THR A 282 19.27 4.64 13.88
CA THR A 282 20.58 4.00 14.05
C THR A 282 21.75 4.98 13.96
N LYS A 283 21.49 6.30 13.90
CA LYS A 283 22.51 7.35 13.82
C LYS A 283 23.53 7.13 12.70
N GLY A 284 23.04 6.73 11.52
CA GLY A 284 23.83 6.40 10.34
C GLY A 284 24.46 5.00 10.34
N GLY A 285 24.17 4.17 11.34
CA GLY A 285 24.73 2.82 11.46
C GLY A 285 24.17 1.84 10.44
N LEU A 286 22.90 1.98 10.04
CA LEU A 286 22.25 1.12 9.06
C LEU A 286 21.69 1.93 7.88
N HIS A 287 22.02 1.48 6.67
CA HIS A 287 21.42 1.94 5.42
C HIS A 287 20.78 0.74 4.72
N ILE A 288 19.52 0.45 5.08
CA ILE A 288 18.81 -0.76 4.66
C ILE A 288 17.38 -0.43 4.21
N THR A 289 16.79 -1.33 3.44
CA THR A 289 15.37 -1.31 3.04
C THR A 289 14.85 -2.74 3.02
N ASP A 290 13.54 -2.94 3.10
CA ASP A 290 12.96 -4.26 2.92
C ASP A 290 12.63 -4.57 1.45
N VAL A 291 12.42 -5.85 1.16
CA VAL A 291 12.03 -6.32 -0.19
C VAL A 291 10.74 -5.69 -0.71
N THR A 292 9.79 -5.31 0.16
CA THR A 292 8.54 -4.69 -0.30
C THR A 292 8.78 -3.27 -0.78
N ASN A 293 9.50 -2.43 -0.03
CA ASN A 293 9.89 -1.09 -0.48
C ASN A 293 10.86 -1.14 -1.67
N ALA A 294 11.86 -2.03 -1.65
CA ALA A 294 12.80 -2.22 -2.76
C ALA A 294 12.09 -2.61 -4.06
N SER A 295 11.04 -3.45 -3.99
CA SER A 295 10.24 -3.83 -5.16
C SER A 295 9.53 -2.66 -5.83
N ARG A 296 9.42 -1.51 -5.15
CA ARG A 296 8.78 -0.31 -5.67
C ARG A 296 9.73 0.66 -6.36
N THR A 297 11.03 0.38 -6.34
CA THR A 297 12.05 1.33 -6.78
C THR A 297 12.25 1.42 -8.28
N LEU A 298 11.80 0.42 -9.05
CA LEU A 298 12.20 0.16 -10.44
C LEU A 298 13.69 -0.24 -10.60
N LEU A 299 14.39 -0.57 -9.50
CA LEU A 299 15.82 -0.94 -9.49
C LEU A 299 16.08 -2.36 -8.99
N MET A 300 15.12 -2.98 -8.30
CA MET A 300 15.23 -4.34 -7.80
C MET A 300 14.77 -5.35 -8.85
N ASN A 301 15.51 -6.43 -9.01
CA ASN A 301 15.06 -7.60 -9.76
C ASN A 301 14.05 -8.40 -8.92
N ILE A 302 12.84 -8.61 -9.44
CA ILE A 302 11.71 -9.21 -8.71
C ILE A 302 11.95 -10.69 -8.37
N SER A 303 12.75 -11.40 -9.16
CA SER A 303 13.06 -12.82 -8.95
C SER A 303 14.20 -13.01 -7.96
N THR A 304 15.27 -12.21 -8.06
CA THR A 304 16.46 -12.38 -7.19
C THR A 304 16.39 -11.57 -5.90
N LEU A 305 15.51 -10.56 -5.84
CA LEU A 305 15.38 -9.62 -4.72
C LEU A 305 16.67 -8.84 -4.43
N GLN A 306 17.47 -8.61 -5.47
CA GLN A 306 18.70 -7.83 -5.44
C GLN A 306 18.61 -6.64 -6.40
N TRP A 307 19.45 -5.63 -6.22
CA TRP A 307 19.59 -4.54 -7.17
C TRP A 307 20.07 -5.09 -8.54
N ASP A 308 19.34 -4.78 -9.62
CA ASP A 308 19.67 -5.28 -10.97
C ASP A 308 20.63 -4.32 -11.68
N HIS A 309 21.79 -4.81 -12.10
CA HIS A 309 22.79 -4.00 -12.81
C HIS A 309 22.27 -3.40 -14.12
N THR A 310 21.33 -4.05 -14.81
CA THR A 310 20.73 -3.54 -16.04
C THR A 310 19.89 -2.30 -15.74
N LEU A 311 19.05 -2.38 -14.69
CA LEU A 311 18.20 -1.28 -14.26
C LEU A 311 19.05 -0.12 -13.74
N LEU A 312 20.01 -0.40 -12.85
CA LEU A 312 20.96 0.60 -12.35
C LEU A 312 21.67 1.35 -13.48
N LYS A 313 22.14 0.64 -14.50
CA LYS A 313 22.78 1.26 -15.68
C LYS A 313 21.79 2.11 -16.48
N ALA A 314 20.57 1.62 -16.72
CA ALA A 314 19.55 2.34 -17.45
C ALA A 314 19.17 3.67 -16.78
N PHE A 315 19.05 3.69 -15.45
CA PHE A 315 18.75 4.89 -14.68
C PHE A 315 19.99 5.67 -14.25
N CYS A 316 21.19 5.20 -14.61
CA CYS A 316 22.49 5.79 -14.22
C CYS A 316 22.64 6.00 -12.70
N ILE A 317 22.23 5.00 -11.92
CA ILE A 317 22.30 5.00 -10.45
C ILE A 317 23.38 4.02 -10.01
N ARG A 318 24.21 4.47 -9.07
CA ARG A 318 25.28 3.64 -8.52
C ARG A 318 24.77 2.87 -7.30
N VAL A 319 25.15 1.60 -7.19
CA VAL A 319 24.65 0.71 -6.13
C VAL A 319 25.06 1.17 -4.73
N GLU A 320 26.20 1.86 -4.59
CA GLU A 320 26.71 2.35 -3.30
C GLU A 320 25.85 3.46 -2.69
N MET A 321 25.01 4.10 -3.53
CA MET A 321 24.03 5.09 -3.08
C MET A 321 22.77 4.45 -2.50
N LEU A 322 22.53 3.16 -2.76
CA LEU A 322 21.29 2.47 -2.40
C LEU A 322 21.44 1.69 -1.09
N PRO A 323 20.33 1.49 -0.36
CA PRO A 323 20.32 0.70 0.86
C PRO A 323 20.54 -0.78 0.56
N GLN A 324 21.05 -1.53 1.54
CA GLN A 324 21.05 -2.99 1.46
C GLN A 324 19.61 -3.53 1.58
N ILE A 325 19.22 -4.41 0.67
CA ILE A 325 17.90 -5.07 0.71
C ILE A 325 17.90 -6.19 1.77
N ARG A 326 16.89 -6.19 2.64
CA ARG A 326 16.65 -7.18 3.70
C ARG A 326 15.24 -7.78 3.58
N SER A 327 14.98 -8.87 4.30
CA SER A 327 13.61 -9.40 4.41
C SER A 327 12.71 -8.41 5.16
N SER A 328 11.40 -8.65 5.14
CA SER A 328 10.42 -7.82 5.84
C SER A 328 10.34 -8.09 7.35
N SER A 329 10.93 -9.20 7.82
CA SER A 329 10.99 -9.55 9.24
C SER A 329 12.27 -10.32 9.59
N GLU A 330 13.24 -9.62 10.15
CA GLU A 330 14.45 -10.15 10.78
C GLU A 330 14.95 -9.10 11.78
N ILE A 331 15.86 -9.44 12.71
CA ILE A 331 16.47 -8.41 13.57
C ILE A 331 17.48 -7.64 12.73
N TYR A 332 17.14 -6.42 12.33
CA TYR A 332 18.02 -5.57 11.52
C TYR A 332 19.12 -4.94 12.37
N GLY A 333 18.78 -4.62 13.62
CA GLY A 333 19.64 -3.93 14.57
C GLY A 333 18.85 -3.43 15.77
N ILE A 334 19.45 -2.48 16.49
CA ILE A 334 18.84 -1.80 17.63
C ILE A 334 18.83 -0.29 17.38
N VAL A 335 17.90 0.42 18.01
CA VAL A 335 17.90 1.88 18.04
C VAL A 335 19.11 2.36 18.85
N THR A 336 19.91 3.24 18.26
CA THR A 336 21.13 3.81 18.87
C THR A 336 21.06 5.32 19.04
N ASP A 337 19.98 5.97 18.57
CA ASP A 337 19.80 7.40 18.73
C ASP A 337 19.31 7.74 20.15
N GLU A 338 20.15 8.45 20.89
CA GLU A 338 19.92 8.92 22.27
C GLU A 338 18.73 9.90 22.37
N ARG A 339 18.28 10.49 21.25
CA ARG A 339 17.16 11.45 21.21
C ARG A 339 15.80 10.81 21.49
N THR A 340 15.73 9.49 21.55
CA THR A 340 14.48 8.76 21.76
C THR A 340 14.53 7.79 22.94
N SER A 341 13.40 7.71 23.63
CA SER A 341 13.07 6.69 24.62
C SER A 341 13.18 5.25 24.10
N LEU A 342 13.24 5.02 22.79
CA LEU A 342 13.47 3.71 22.18
C LEU A 342 14.92 3.23 22.19
N LEU A 343 15.88 3.97 22.75
CA LEU A 343 17.28 3.55 22.82
C LEU A 343 17.44 2.10 23.30
N GLY A 344 18.13 1.27 22.51
CA GLY A 344 18.36 -0.15 22.78
C GLY A 344 17.24 -1.11 22.34
N ILE A 345 16.08 -0.61 21.93
CA ILE A 345 14.98 -1.44 21.42
C ILE A 345 15.33 -1.98 20.02
N LYS A 346 14.98 -3.25 19.76
CA LYS A 346 15.22 -3.91 18.48
C LYS A 346 14.34 -3.32 17.38
N ILE A 347 14.86 -3.29 16.16
CA ILE A 347 14.10 -3.01 14.94
C ILE A 347 13.97 -4.33 14.20
N SER A 348 12.74 -4.81 13.99
CA SER A 348 12.55 -6.16 13.42
C SER A 348 11.40 -6.35 12.42
N GLY A 349 10.74 -5.29 12.01
CA GLY A 349 9.74 -5.34 10.93
C GLY A 349 9.84 -4.11 10.03
N ILE A 350 9.79 -4.30 8.71
CA ILE A 350 9.68 -3.22 7.73
C ILE A 350 8.78 -3.73 6.62
N LEU A 351 7.71 -3.00 6.31
CA LEU A 351 6.84 -3.27 5.16
C LEU A 351 6.30 -1.95 4.60
N GLY A 352 6.23 -1.82 3.27
CA GLY A 352 5.47 -0.74 2.64
C GLY A 352 3.99 -0.81 3.05
N ASN A 353 3.33 0.33 3.21
CA ASN A 353 2.00 0.41 3.84
C ASN A 353 0.92 -0.50 3.25
N GLN A 354 0.86 -0.64 1.91
CA GLN A 354 -0.13 -1.50 1.28
C GLN A 354 0.12 -2.98 1.60
N GLN A 355 1.39 -3.39 1.59
CA GLN A 355 1.86 -4.73 1.97
C GLN A 355 1.69 -5.01 3.46
N ALA A 356 1.99 -4.04 4.32
CA ALA A 356 1.74 -4.11 5.75
C ALA A 356 0.24 -4.36 6.02
N SER A 357 -0.63 -3.66 5.30
CA SER A 357 -2.07 -3.87 5.41
C SER A 357 -2.56 -5.20 4.83
N LEU A 358 -1.95 -5.71 3.75
CA LEU A 358 -2.23 -7.06 3.24
C LEU A 358 -1.90 -8.13 4.30
N LEU A 359 -0.71 -8.04 4.89
CA LEU A 359 -0.27 -8.97 5.92
C LEU A 359 -1.08 -8.83 7.22
N GLY A 360 -1.36 -7.59 7.66
CA GLY A 360 -2.18 -7.30 8.84
C GLY A 360 -3.63 -7.75 8.72
N GLN A 361 -4.15 -7.89 7.50
CA GLN A 361 -5.46 -8.51 7.20
C GLN A 361 -5.37 -10.04 7.05
N MET A 362 -4.24 -10.65 7.43
CA MET A 362 -4.01 -12.10 7.39
C MET A 362 -4.18 -12.69 5.97
N CYS A 363 -3.90 -11.91 4.93
CA CYS A 363 -3.87 -12.39 3.54
C CYS A 363 -2.56 -13.15 3.24
N ILE A 364 -2.37 -14.26 3.95
CA ILE A 364 -1.14 -15.07 3.95
C ILE A 364 -1.16 -16.25 2.98
N LYS A 365 -2.29 -16.51 2.32
CA LYS A 365 -2.48 -17.59 1.34
C LYS A 365 -2.68 -17.02 -0.07
N PRO A 366 -2.22 -17.73 -1.13
CA PRO A 366 -2.50 -17.34 -2.51
C PRO A 366 -3.99 -17.15 -2.78
N GLY A 367 -4.34 -16.14 -3.57
CA GLY A 367 -5.72 -15.76 -3.89
C GLY A 367 -6.39 -14.84 -2.86
N GLN A 368 -5.82 -14.71 -1.64
CA GLN A 368 -6.32 -13.72 -0.69
C GLN A 368 -5.95 -12.31 -1.14
N ALA A 369 -6.92 -11.41 -1.08
CA ALA A 369 -6.74 -10.04 -1.52
C ALA A 369 -7.26 -9.06 -0.47
N LYS A 370 -6.69 -7.86 -0.49
CA LYS A 370 -7.08 -6.74 0.36
C LYS A 370 -7.25 -5.51 -0.51
N ASN A 371 -8.29 -4.73 -0.24
CA ASN A 371 -8.52 -3.43 -0.85
C ASN A 371 -8.51 -2.33 0.22
N THR A 372 -7.71 -1.29 0.03
CA THR A 372 -7.76 -0.09 0.90
C THR A 372 -8.55 1.01 0.20
N TYR A 373 -9.59 1.50 0.86
CA TYR A 373 -10.35 2.68 0.43
C TYR A 373 -9.85 3.91 1.18
N ARG A 374 -9.37 4.90 0.42
CA ARG A 374 -9.09 6.27 0.86
C ARG A 374 -9.53 7.19 -0.28
N ALA A 375 -8.82 8.29 -0.47
CA ALA A 375 -9.00 9.19 -1.59
C ALA A 375 -8.91 8.46 -2.95
N GLY A 376 -7.99 7.49 -3.06
CA GLY A 376 -7.97 6.44 -4.09
C GLY A 376 -8.09 5.03 -3.49
N CYS A 377 -8.05 4.00 -4.33
CA CYS A 377 -8.05 2.60 -3.91
C CYS A 377 -6.80 1.84 -4.35
N PHE A 378 -6.36 0.90 -3.52
CA PHE A 378 -5.27 -0.02 -3.83
C PHE A 378 -5.70 -1.44 -3.47
N LEU A 379 -5.76 -2.30 -4.49
CA LEU A 379 -6.07 -3.72 -4.37
C LEU A 379 -4.77 -4.50 -4.51
N LEU A 380 -4.45 -5.32 -3.51
CA LEU A 380 -3.31 -6.25 -3.55
C LEU A 380 -3.85 -7.67 -3.42
N CYS A 381 -3.43 -8.56 -4.32
CA CYS A 381 -3.76 -9.98 -4.29
C CYS A 381 -2.49 -10.81 -4.13
N ASN A 382 -2.43 -11.65 -3.08
CA ASN A 382 -1.33 -12.55 -2.82
C ASN A 382 -1.25 -13.65 -3.90
N THR A 383 -0.10 -13.80 -4.55
CA THR A 383 0.12 -14.79 -5.63
C THR A 383 1.03 -15.95 -5.21
N GLY A 384 1.36 -16.08 -3.93
CA GLY A 384 2.27 -17.10 -3.42
C GLY A 384 3.74 -16.84 -3.75
N HIS A 385 4.52 -17.89 -3.94
CA HIS A 385 5.99 -17.83 -4.04
C HIS A 385 6.55 -17.62 -5.44
N VAL A 386 5.67 -17.46 -6.44
CA VAL A 386 6.06 -17.22 -7.83
C VAL A 386 5.55 -15.84 -8.25
N PRO A 387 6.42 -14.96 -8.78
CA PRO A 387 5.97 -13.66 -9.28
C PRO A 387 5.14 -13.84 -10.54
N VAL A 388 3.93 -13.26 -10.56
CA VAL A 388 3.05 -13.26 -11.73
C VAL A 388 3.23 -11.95 -12.49
N ILE A 389 3.82 -11.98 -13.68
CA ILE A 389 3.98 -10.79 -14.52
C ILE A 389 2.65 -10.48 -15.23
N SER A 390 2.07 -9.32 -14.94
CA SER A 390 0.78 -8.93 -15.51
C SER A 390 0.88 -8.48 -16.97
N ARG A 391 -0.06 -8.95 -17.80
CA ARG A 391 -0.29 -8.48 -19.18
C ARG A 391 -1.38 -7.40 -19.30
N HIS A 392 -2.02 -7.04 -18.18
CA HIS A 392 -3.17 -6.13 -18.13
C HIS A 392 -2.87 -4.83 -17.35
N GLY A 393 -1.62 -4.35 -17.43
CA GLY A 393 -1.21 -3.10 -16.78
C GLY A 393 -1.06 -3.14 -15.25
N LEU A 394 -1.41 -4.24 -14.57
CA LEU A 394 -1.16 -4.40 -13.13
C LEU A 394 0.34 -4.42 -12.82
N LEU A 395 0.66 -4.08 -11.58
CA LEU A 395 2.01 -4.14 -11.03
C LEU A 395 2.26 -5.51 -10.41
N THR A 396 3.42 -6.08 -10.67
CA THR A 396 3.93 -7.26 -9.95
C THR A 396 4.87 -6.77 -8.86
N THR A 397 4.62 -7.16 -7.61
CA THR A 397 5.32 -6.62 -6.45
C THR A 397 5.61 -7.71 -5.43
N VAL A 398 6.55 -7.47 -4.50
CA VAL A 398 6.69 -8.34 -3.33
C VAL A 398 5.57 -8.00 -2.33
N ALA A 399 4.89 -9.02 -1.81
CA ALA A 399 3.91 -8.91 -0.75
C ALA A 399 4.60 -8.84 0.62
N TYR A 400 5.50 -9.78 0.89
CA TYR A 400 6.33 -9.81 2.10
C TYR A 400 7.40 -10.91 1.99
N LYS A 401 8.44 -10.84 2.82
CA LYS A 401 9.37 -11.94 3.06
C LYS A 401 9.63 -12.06 4.57
N LEU A 402 9.12 -13.09 5.21
CA LEU A 402 9.19 -13.24 6.68
C LEU A 402 10.46 -14.01 7.06
N GLY A 403 11.60 -13.33 7.18
CA GLY A 403 12.89 -13.95 7.48
C GLY A 403 13.80 -14.08 6.26
N SER A 404 15.10 -13.97 6.48
CA SER A 404 16.12 -13.97 5.42
C SER A 404 16.15 -15.27 4.61
N ASN A 405 15.93 -16.41 5.28
CA ASN A 405 15.98 -17.76 4.71
C ASN A 405 14.63 -18.27 4.17
N ASN A 406 13.54 -17.54 4.41
CA ASN A 406 12.22 -17.95 3.95
C ASN A 406 11.95 -17.45 2.52
N PRO A 407 11.14 -18.17 1.72
CA PRO A 407 10.77 -17.71 0.40
C PRO A 407 9.98 -16.39 0.50
N ALA A 408 10.14 -15.53 -0.50
CA ALA A 408 9.29 -14.36 -0.62
C ALA A 408 7.88 -14.77 -1.06
N THR A 409 6.91 -13.97 -0.68
CA THR A 409 5.55 -14.00 -1.21
C THR A 409 5.34 -12.77 -2.09
N TYR A 410 4.70 -12.97 -3.23
CA TYR A 410 4.44 -11.96 -4.23
C TYR A 410 2.98 -11.52 -4.24
N ALA A 411 2.72 -10.38 -4.87
CA ALA A 411 1.38 -9.89 -5.11
C ALA A 411 1.25 -9.25 -6.49
N LEU A 412 0.02 -9.27 -7.00
CA LEU A 412 -0.44 -8.34 -8.02
C LEU A 412 -1.09 -7.15 -7.34
N GLU A 413 -0.79 -5.96 -7.84
CA GLU A 413 -1.31 -4.71 -7.34
C GLU A 413 -2.00 -3.92 -8.45
N GLY A 414 -3.23 -3.51 -8.18
CA GLY A 414 -4.01 -2.56 -8.97
C GLY A 414 -4.34 -1.32 -8.15
N ALA A 415 -4.38 -0.17 -8.81
CA ALA A 415 -4.73 1.10 -8.19
C ALA A 415 -5.85 1.79 -8.96
N VAL A 416 -6.74 2.45 -8.24
CA VAL A 416 -7.77 3.35 -8.78
C VAL A 416 -7.52 4.72 -8.17
N ALA A 417 -7.17 5.69 -9.01
CA ALA A 417 -6.78 7.03 -8.53
C ALA A 417 -7.94 7.78 -7.85
N VAL A 418 -9.17 7.56 -8.32
CA VAL A 418 -10.37 8.28 -7.90
C VAL A 418 -11.36 7.31 -7.25
N ALA A 419 -11.44 7.34 -5.93
CA ALA A 419 -12.42 6.57 -5.15
C ALA A 419 -13.13 7.49 -4.15
N GLY A 420 -12.57 7.69 -2.95
CA GLY A 420 -13.09 8.67 -1.98
C GLY A 420 -13.10 10.10 -2.53
N HIS A 421 -12.11 10.46 -3.36
CA HIS A 421 -12.08 11.76 -4.05
C HIS A 421 -13.32 11.99 -4.92
N ALA A 422 -13.96 10.94 -5.45
CA ALA A 422 -15.20 11.11 -6.21
C ALA A 422 -16.32 11.68 -5.31
N LEU A 423 -16.44 11.17 -4.09
CA LEU A 423 -17.44 11.64 -3.13
C LEU A 423 -17.16 13.09 -2.69
N GLU A 424 -15.90 13.40 -2.38
CA GLU A 424 -15.47 14.77 -2.03
C GLU A 424 -15.67 15.75 -3.20
N TRP A 425 -15.45 15.30 -4.44
CA TRP A 425 -15.70 16.09 -5.64
C TRP A 425 -17.19 16.35 -5.84
N LEU A 426 -18.04 15.34 -5.69
CA LEU A 426 -19.50 15.49 -5.75
C LEU A 426 -20.04 16.44 -4.67
N GLU A 427 -19.42 16.43 -3.49
CA GLU A 427 -19.77 17.32 -2.38
C GLU A 427 -19.31 18.75 -2.63
N HIS A 428 -18.02 18.97 -2.84
CA HIS A 428 -17.45 20.31 -2.79
C HIS A 428 -17.44 21.02 -4.16
N GLN A 429 -17.27 20.27 -5.25
CA GLN A 429 -17.13 20.83 -6.60
C GLN A 429 -18.46 20.84 -7.34
N VAL A 430 -19.14 19.69 -7.42
CA VAL A 430 -20.43 19.58 -8.13
C VAL A 430 -21.60 20.05 -7.26
N ARG A 431 -21.48 19.90 -5.93
CA ARG A 431 -22.49 20.31 -4.94
C ARG A 431 -23.85 19.63 -5.11
N ILE A 432 -23.87 18.40 -5.64
CA ILE A 432 -25.09 17.57 -5.74
C ILE A 432 -25.26 16.66 -4.53
N LEU A 433 -24.15 16.34 -3.85
CA LEU A 433 -24.14 15.55 -2.64
C LEU A 433 -23.92 16.51 -1.46
N PRO A 434 -24.89 16.72 -0.56
CA PRO A 434 -24.71 17.69 0.51
C PRO A 434 -23.53 17.39 1.44
N ARG A 435 -23.32 16.09 1.73
CA ARG A 435 -22.20 15.57 2.52
C ARG A 435 -21.82 14.19 2.02
N ALA A 436 -20.53 13.88 1.90
CA ALA A 436 -20.02 12.60 1.45
C ALA A 436 -20.56 11.41 2.27
N GLU A 437 -20.76 11.61 3.58
CA GLU A 437 -21.32 10.61 4.50
C GLU A 437 -22.78 10.23 4.20
N ASP A 438 -23.55 11.09 3.51
CA ASP A 438 -24.93 10.80 3.13
C ASP A 438 -25.03 10.01 1.82
N ALA A 439 -23.91 9.73 1.14
CA ALA A 439 -23.89 9.06 -0.17
C ALA A 439 -24.64 7.72 -0.16
N GLU A 440 -24.39 6.88 0.85
CA GLU A 440 -25.05 5.56 0.99
C GLU A 440 -26.56 5.70 1.11
N LYS A 441 -27.03 6.68 1.88
CA LYS A 441 -28.46 6.94 2.08
C LYS A 441 -29.13 7.33 0.76
N TYR A 442 -28.51 8.21 -0.03
CA TYR A 442 -29.07 8.63 -1.31
C TYR A 442 -29.02 7.52 -2.36
N ALA A 443 -27.91 6.78 -2.43
CA ALA A 443 -27.79 5.64 -3.32
C ALA A 443 -28.85 4.56 -3.01
N ALA A 444 -29.12 4.28 -1.74
CA ALA A 444 -30.11 3.31 -1.32
C ALA A 444 -31.57 3.77 -1.48
N ALA A 445 -31.81 5.07 -1.73
CA ALA A 445 -33.16 5.60 -1.93
C ALA A 445 -33.73 5.26 -3.33
N VAL A 446 -32.90 4.76 -4.24
CA VAL A 446 -33.29 4.33 -5.59
C VAL A 446 -32.88 2.88 -5.82
N PRO A 447 -33.68 2.09 -6.57
CA PRO A 447 -33.40 0.67 -6.77
C PRO A 447 -32.29 0.39 -7.81
N THR A 448 -32.03 1.34 -8.71
CA THR A 448 -31.04 1.21 -9.79
C THR A 448 -30.43 2.56 -10.13
N THR A 449 -29.37 2.56 -10.94
CA THR A 449 -28.75 3.78 -11.49
C THR A 449 -29.56 4.42 -12.61
N GLY A 450 -30.64 3.78 -13.09
CA GLY A 450 -31.44 4.27 -14.22
C GLY A 450 -30.61 4.48 -15.49
N ASP A 451 -29.72 3.54 -15.80
CA ASP A 451 -28.78 3.58 -16.94
C ASP A 451 -27.86 4.80 -16.99
N SER A 452 -27.69 5.49 -15.86
CA SER A 452 -26.73 6.58 -15.72
C SER A 452 -25.35 6.02 -15.35
N PHE A 453 -24.33 6.40 -16.13
CA PHE A 453 -22.93 6.02 -15.90
C PHE A 453 -22.07 7.26 -15.72
N GLN A 454 -21.22 7.26 -14.70
CA GLN A 454 -20.21 8.29 -14.51
C GLN A 454 -18.88 7.79 -15.06
N MET A 455 -18.41 8.42 -16.14
CA MET A 455 -17.07 8.17 -16.65
C MET A 455 -16.08 9.17 -16.06
N VAL A 456 -15.04 8.65 -15.44
CA VAL A 456 -13.87 9.42 -15.02
C VAL A 456 -12.81 9.24 -16.10
N LYS A 457 -12.45 10.31 -16.80
CA LYS A 457 -11.41 10.32 -17.84
C LYS A 457 -10.03 10.51 -17.24
#